data_AF-A0A7S9GQN4-F1
#
_entry.id   AF-A0A7S9GQN4-F1
#
_cell.length_a   1.000
_cell.length_b   1.000
_cell.length_c   1.000
_cell.angle_alpha   90.00
_cell.angle_beta   90.00
_cell.angle_gamma   90.00
#
_symmetry.space_group_name_H-M   'P 1'
#
loop_
_entity.id
_entity.type
_entity.pdbx_description
1 polymer ?
#
loop_
_entity_poly.entity_id
_entity_poly.type
_entity_poly.pdbx_seq_one_letter_code
_entity_poly.pdbx_strand_id
1 'polypeptide(L)'
;MGIVRRWTSDEDEKLKELARAGKNALEISNELTRSPSAVRRRAEVLSVLIVAKAYRARPSHVATHLERVAIDAIQIGRPFPAGVGPSTVAGMIEKGWIVPEGGRKYRVTEAGLEAVRRKIPSS
;
A
#
# COMPACT_ATOMS: atom_id res chain seq x y z
N MET A 1 5.81 7.89 -29.86
CA MET A 1 4.51 8.55 -29.59
C MET A 1 3.45 7.47 -29.63
N GLY A 2 3.03 6.96 -28.47
CA GLY A 2 2.17 5.77 -28.39
C GLY A 2 0.72 6.11 -28.74
N ILE A 3 0.07 5.24 -29.52
CA ILE A 3 -1.33 5.37 -29.91
C ILE A 3 -2.19 5.25 -28.64
N VAL A 4 -2.88 6.32 -28.23
CA VAL A 4 -3.78 6.30 -27.08
C VAL A 4 -5.05 5.53 -27.47
N ARG A 5 -5.20 4.30 -26.96
CA ARG A 5 -6.42 3.51 -27.15
C ARG A 5 -7.62 4.30 -26.58
N ARG A 6 -8.60 4.62 -27.43
CA ARG A 6 -9.82 5.33 -27.02
C ARG A 6 -10.60 4.50 -25.98
N TRP A 7 -11.28 5.19 -25.07
CA TRP A 7 -12.21 4.57 -24.12
C TRP A 7 -13.52 4.27 -24.84
N THR A 8 -14.05 3.07 -24.64
CA THR A 8 -15.39 2.70 -25.12
C THR A 8 -16.42 2.92 -24.03
N SER A 9 -17.70 3.03 -24.42
CA SER A 9 -18.81 3.14 -23.47
C SER A 9 -18.90 1.92 -22.54
N ASP A 10 -18.53 0.74 -23.03
CA ASP A 10 -18.46 -0.48 -22.22
C ASP A 10 -17.38 -0.39 -21.13
N GLU A 11 -16.18 0.12 -21.48
CA GLU A 11 -15.11 0.34 -20.50
C GLU A 11 -15.50 1.39 -19.44
N ASP A 12 -16.27 2.42 -19.83
CA ASP A 12 -16.77 3.43 -18.89
C ASP A 12 -17.80 2.85 -17.91
N GLU A 13 -18.74 2.04 -18.40
CA GLU A 13 -19.72 1.35 -17.55
C GLU A 13 -19.02 0.37 -16.60
N LYS A 14 -18.05 -0.38 -17.11
CA LYS A 14 -17.23 -1.29 -16.29
C LYS A 14 -16.43 -0.54 -15.23
N LEU A 15 -15.86 0.62 -15.56
CA LEU A 15 -15.17 1.47 -14.59
C LEU A 15 -16.12 1.92 -13.47
N LYS A 16 -17.33 2.37 -13.81
CA LYS A 16 -18.35 2.78 -12.82
C LYS A 16 -18.77 1.61 -11.93
N GLU A 17 -18.99 0.43 -12.50
CA GLU A 17 -19.32 -0.79 -11.75
C GLU A 17 -18.23 -1.14 -10.73
N LEU A 18 -16.97 -1.18 -11.19
CA LEU A 18 -15.83 -1.53 -10.33
C LEU A 18 -15.58 -0.46 -9.26
N ALA A 19 -15.80 0.82 -9.58
CA ALA A 19 -15.71 1.91 -8.62
C ALA A 19 -16.81 1.81 -7.53
N ARG A 20 -18.05 1.48 -7.92
CA ARG A 20 -19.16 1.22 -6.98
C ARG A 20 -18.89 0.00 -6.10
N ALA A 21 -18.19 -1.01 -6.63
CA ALA A 21 -17.71 -2.15 -5.87
C ALA A 21 -16.54 -1.80 -4.91
N GLY A 22 -16.09 -0.54 -4.87
CA GLY A 22 -15.03 -0.07 -3.99
C GLY A 22 -13.63 -0.47 -4.43
N LYS A 23 -13.44 -0.92 -5.68
CA LYS A 23 -12.12 -1.27 -6.20
C LYS A 23 -11.24 -0.03 -6.37
N ASN A 24 -9.94 -0.22 -6.18
CA ASN A 24 -8.96 0.84 -6.38
C ASN A 24 -8.45 0.89 -7.84
N ALA A 25 -7.72 1.96 -8.18
CA ALA A 25 -7.22 2.19 -9.53
C ALA A 25 -6.37 1.03 -10.09
N LEU A 26 -5.59 0.32 -9.27
CA LEU A 26 -4.76 -0.81 -9.71
C LEU A 26 -5.63 -2.02 -10.05
N GLU A 27 -6.59 -2.34 -9.21
CA GLU A 27 -7.52 -3.45 -9.46
C GLU A 27 -8.33 -3.21 -10.73
N ILE A 28 -8.89 -2.01 -10.88
CA ILE A 28 -9.61 -1.60 -12.09
C ILE A 28 -8.69 -1.65 -13.32
N SER A 29 -7.42 -1.28 -13.16
CA SER A 29 -6.45 -1.32 -14.26
C SER A 29 -6.16 -2.73 -14.76
N ASN A 30 -6.11 -3.72 -13.86
CA ASN A 30 -5.94 -5.12 -14.20
C ASN A 30 -7.17 -5.64 -14.96
N GLU A 31 -8.37 -5.30 -14.50
CA GLU A 31 -9.63 -5.74 -15.12
C GLU A 31 -9.81 -5.13 -16.52
N LEU A 32 -9.51 -3.84 -16.68
CA LEU A 32 -9.65 -3.13 -17.96
C LEU A 32 -8.44 -3.28 -18.89
N THR A 33 -7.37 -3.96 -18.43
CA THR A 33 -6.08 -4.04 -19.11
C THR A 33 -5.57 -2.65 -19.55
N ARG A 34 -5.72 -1.65 -18.67
CA ARG A 34 -5.25 -0.27 -18.86
C ARG A 34 -4.23 0.07 -17.79
N SER A 35 -3.48 1.16 -17.95
CA SER A 35 -2.60 1.61 -16.87
C SER A 35 -3.40 2.25 -15.72
N PRO A 36 -2.97 2.11 -14.45
CA PRO A 36 -3.63 2.75 -13.31
C PRO A 36 -3.78 4.26 -13.47
N SER A 37 -2.79 4.91 -14.10
CA SER A 37 -2.81 6.34 -14.39
C SER A 37 -3.90 6.70 -15.40
N ALA A 38 -4.13 5.87 -16.43
CA ALA A 38 -5.21 6.07 -17.39
C ALA A 38 -6.59 5.88 -16.75
N VAL A 39 -6.74 4.91 -15.85
CA VAL A 39 -7.97 4.69 -15.08
C VAL A 39 -8.28 5.89 -14.19
N ARG A 40 -7.30 6.42 -13.44
CA ARG A 40 -7.49 7.62 -12.60
C ARG A 40 -7.97 8.80 -13.43
N ARG A 41 -7.27 9.09 -14.53
CA ARG A 41 -7.63 10.19 -15.43
C ARG A 41 -9.04 10.01 -16.01
N ARG A 42 -9.45 8.77 -16.30
CA ARG A 42 -10.80 8.51 -16.80
C ARG A 42 -11.85 8.65 -15.71
N ALA A 43 -11.58 8.16 -14.50
CA ALA A 43 -12.47 8.32 -13.35
C ALA A 43 -12.73 9.80 -13.04
N GLU A 44 -11.70 10.66 -13.13
CA GLU A 44 -11.84 12.12 -13.03
C GLU A 44 -12.78 12.68 -14.12
N VAL A 45 -12.58 12.29 -15.38
CA VAL A 45 -13.44 12.72 -16.50
C VAL A 45 -14.90 12.28 -16.32
N LEU A 46 -15.12 11.09 -15.76
CA LEU A 46 -16.45 10.55 -15.49
C LEU A 46 -17.04 11.01 -14.14
N SER A 47 -16.29 11.81 -13.37
CA SER A 47 -16.63 12.20 -11.98
C SER A 47 -16.98 11.01 -11.08
N VAL A 48 -16.27 9.90 -11.26
CA VAL A 48 -16.43 8.68 -10.47
C VAL A 48 -15.37 8.64 -9.38
N LEU A 49 -15.82 8.46 -8.13
CA LEU A 49 -14.91 8.25 -7.01
C LEU A 49 -14.39 6.81 -7.03
N ILE A 50 -13.13 6.63 -7.42
CA ILE A 50 -12.42 5.37 -7.22
C ILE A 50 -11.63 5.44 -5.91
N VAL A 51 -11.55 4.31 -5.20
CA VAL A 51 -10.84 4.26 -3.92
C VAL A 51 -9.37 4.64 -4.15
N ALA A 52 -8.96 5.78 -3.61
CA ALA A 52 -7.60 6.30 -3.70
C ALA A 52 -6.58 5.42 -2.99
N LYS A 53 -7.08 4.54 -2.09
CA LYS A 53 -6.30 3.55 -1.36
C LYS A 53 -5.79 2.50 -2.35
N ALA A 54 -4.70 2.86 -3.04
CA ALA A 54 -3.68 1.91 -3.37
C ALA A 54 -3.12 1.38 -2.04
N TYR A 55 -3.86 0.51 -1.37
CA TYR A 55 -3.17 -0.61 -0.75
C TYR A 55 -2.52 -1.30 -1.93
N ARG A 56 -1.24 -0.92 -2.18
CA ARG A 56 -0.30 -1.81 -2.83
C ARG A 56 -0.67 -3.19 -2.32
N ALA A 57 -1.03 -4.09 -3.24
CA ALA A 57 -1.32 -5.49 -3.02
C ALA A 57 -0.06 -6.20 -2.49
N ARG A 58 0.48 -5.66 -1.41
CA ARG A 58 1.67 -6.05 -0.75
C ARG A 58 1.16 -6.82 0.45
N PRO A 59 1.51 -8.10 0.58
CA PRO A 59 1.04 -8.87 1.69
C PRO A 59 1.39 -8.15 2.99
N SER A 60 0.38 -7.94 3.84
CA SER A 60 0.48 -7.17 5.09
C SER A 60 1.59 -7.69 6.02
N HIS A 61 2.02 -8.93 5.82
CA HIS A 61 3.06 -9.65 6.56
C HIS A 61 4.52 -9.36 6.14
N VAL A 62 4.78 -8.63 5.04
CA VAL A 62 6.15 -8.26 4.66
C VAL A 62 6.41 -6.83 5.13
N ALA A 63 7.60 -6.51 5.66
CA ALA A 63 7.97 -5.16 6.17
C ALA A 63 8.58 -4.24 5.10
N THR A 64 8.08 -3.00 4.95
CA THR A 64 8.53 -2.00 3.94
C THR A 64 9.95 -1.55 4.28
N HIS A 65 10.61 -0.81 3.39
CA HIS A 65 11.89 -0.20 3.74
C HIS A 65 11.78 0.62 5.04
N LEU A 66 10.74 1.45 5.20
CA LEU A 66 10.52 2.23 6.41
C LEU A 66 10.23 1.36 7.64
N GLU A 67 9.39 0.32 7.52
CA GLU A 67 9.10 -0.59 8.64
C GLU A 67 10.33 -1.43 9.02
N ARG A 68 11.16 -1.83 8.05
CA ARG A 68 12.44 -2.53 8.31
C ARG A 68 13.41 -1.63 9.07
N VAL A 69 13.59 -0.39 8.60
CA VAL A 69 14.48 0.56 9.28
C VAL A 69 13.92 0.94 10.66
N ALA A 70 12.60 0.99 10.83
CA ALA A 70 11.98 1.18 12.15
C ALA A 70 12.27 0.02 13.10
N ILE A 71 12.16 -1.23 12.63
CA ILE A 71 12.50 -2.43 13.42
C ILE A 71 13.97 -2.41 13.82
N ASP A 72 14.86 -2.15 12.85
CA ASP A 72 16.30 -2.03 13.09
C ASP A 72 16.60 -0.95 14.14
N ALA A 73 16.02 0.25 13.99
CA ALA A 73 16.18 1.36 14.92
C ALA A 73 15.78 0.99 16.36
N ILE A 74 14.68 0.24 16.54
CA ILE A 74 14.24 -0.25 17.85
C ILE A 74 15.25 -1.25 18.42
N GLN A 75 15.74 -2.20 17.61
CA GLN A 75 16.71 -3.19 18.07
C GLN A 75 18.04 -2.55 18.51
N ILE A 76 18.50 -1.54 17.80
CA ILE A 76 19.75 -0.83 18.11
C ILE A 76 19.56 0.33 19.11
N GLY A 77 18.34 0.55 19.60
CA GLY A 77 18.01 1.61 20.56
C GLY A 77 18.15 3.04 20.02
N ARG A 78 18.05 3.23 18.70
CA ARG A 78 18.14 4.53 18.04
C ARG A 78 16.76 5.18 17.84
N PRO A 79 16.70 6.52 17.76
CA PRO A 79 15.49 7.21 17.34
C PRO A 79 15.12 6.82 15.90
N PHE A 80 13.84 6.89 15.59
CA PHE A 80 13.34 6.61 14.26
C PHE A 80 13.91 7.58 13.20
N PRO A 81 14.25 7.09 11.99
CA PRO A 81 14.75 7.94 10.92
C PRO A 81 13.65 8.86 10.37
N ALA A 82 14.07 9.92 9.68
CA ALA A 82 13.16 10.78 8.93
C ALA A 82 12.36 9.95 7.90
N GLY A 83 11.04 9.90 8.07
CA GLY A 83 10.13 9.12 7.23
C GLY A 83 9.35 8.02 7.97
N VAL A 84 9.79 7.59 9.15
CA VAL A 84 8.99 6.71 10.02
C VAL A 84 8.05 7.58 10.85
N GLY A 85 6.87 7.82 10.29
CA GLY A 85 5.82 8.62 10.92
C GLY A 85 4.93 7.80 11.87
N PRO A 86 4.01 8.48 12.59
CA PRO A 86 3.09 7.85 13.53
C PRO A 86 2.19 6.80 12.86
N SER A 87 1.78 7.01 11.60
CA SER A 87 0.98 6.04 10.85
C SER A 87 1.74 4.74 10.55
N THR A 88 3.06 4.81 10.36
CA THR A 88 3.91 3.61 10.18
C THR A 88 4.00 2.82 11.49
N VAL A 89 4.23 3.53 12.61
CA VAL A 89 4.29 2.91 13.94
C VAL A 89 2.95 2.27 14.31
N ALA A 90 1.83 2.96 14.08
CA ALA A 90 0.49 2.41 14.28
C ALA A 90 0.28 1.12 13.47
N GLY A 91 0.63 1.14 12.18
CA GLY A 91 0.53 -0.05 11.34
C GLY A 91 1.40 -1.21 11.81
N MET A 92 2.58 -0.94 12.38
CA MET A 92 3.45 -1.99 12.95
C MET A 92 2.89 -2.57 14.26
N ILE A 93 2.21 -1.76 15.07
CA ILE A 93 1.50 -2.20 16.28
C ILE A 93 0.29 -3.05 15.89
N GLU A 94 -0.54 -2.61 14.93
CA GLU A 94 -1.70 -3.37 14.45
C GLU A 94 -1.31 -4.74 13.88
N LYS A 95 -0.15 -4.82 13.23
CA LYS A 95 0.42 -6.07 12.71
C LYS A 95 1.06 -6.95 13.79
N GLY A 96 1.17 -6.45 15.02
CA GLY A 96 1.81 -7.15 16.14
C GLY A 96 3.33 -7.29 16.00
N TRP A 97 3.98 -6.46 15.19
CA TRP A 97 5.44 -6.50 14.98
C TRP A 97 6.23 -5.78 16.06
N ILE A 98 5.60 -4.79 16.68
CA ILE A 98 6.17 -4.04 17.80
C ILE A 98 5.09 -3.84 18.87
N VAL A 99 5.52 -3.78 20.13
CA VAL A 99 4.66 -3.47 21.27
C VAL A 99 5.19 -2.22 21.98
N PRO A 100 4.32 -1.29 22.40
CA PRO A 100 4.73 -0.13 23.18
C PRO A 100 5.10 -0.56 24.61
N GLU A 101 6.28 -0.15 25.10
CA GLU A 101 6.76 -0.45 26.47
C GLU A 101 6.63 0.75 27.42
N GLY A 102 6.01 1.84 26.97
CA GLY A 102 5.82 3.07 27.73
C GLY A 102 6.59 4.26 27.13
N GLY A 103 5.93 5.41 27.10
CA GLY A 103 6.45 6.61 26.46
C GLY A 103 6.70 6.42 24.96
N ARG A 104 7.87 6.84 24.48
CA ARG A 104 8.31 6.68 23.08
C ARG A 104 9.20 5.44 22.86
N LYS A 105 9.12 4.44 23.75
CA LYS A 105 9.89 3.19 23.64
C LYS A 105 9.00 2.06 23.12
N TYR A 106 9.58 1.27 22.23
CA TYR A 106 8.93 0.13 21.59
C TYR A 106 9.82 -1.10 21.74
N ARG A 107 9.22 -2.29 21.75
CA ARG A 107 9.92 -3.57 21.69
C ARG A 107 9.48 -4.32 20.44
N VAL A 108 10.44 -4.91 19.73
CA VAL A 108 10.16 -5.75 18.55
C VAL A 108 9.73 -7.14 19.01
N THR A 109 8.67 -7.68 18.42
CA THR A 109 8.18 -9.04 18.67
C THR A 109 8.81 -10.04 17.70
N GLU A 110 8.65 -11.34 17.97
CA GLU A 110 9.10 -12.40 17.04
C GLU A 110 8.47 -12.26 15.64
N ALA A 111 7.20 -11.86 15.55
CA ALA A 111 6.51 -11.60 14.29
C ALA A 111 7.15 -10.45 13.50
N GLY A 112 7.61 -9.40 14.17
CA GLY A 112 8.33 -8.29 13.55
C GLY A 112 9.68 -8.74 12.98
N LEU A 113 10.43 -9.54 13.75
CA LEU A 113 11.70 -10.11 13.30
C LEU A 113 11.50 -11.02 12.08
N GLU A 114 10.44 -11.82 12.08
CA GLU A 114 10.11 -12.69 10.96
C GLU A 114 9.70 -11.90 9.70
N ALA A 115 8.94 -10.81 9.86
CA ALA A 115 8.54 -9.93 8.76
C ALA A 115 9.74 -9.23 8.08
N VAL A 116 10.83 -8.98 8.81
CA VAL A 116 12.10 -8.47 8.25
C VAL A 116 12.86 -9.58 7.54
N ARG A 117 12.93 -10.77 8.14
CA ARG A 117 13.64 -11.94 7.61
C ARG A 117 13.03 -12.50 6.33
N ARG A 118 11.70 -12.48 6.18
CA ARG A 118 11.02 -12.88 4.95
C ARG A 118 11.43 -11.94 3.81
N LYS A 119 12.32 -12.41 2.93
CA LYS A 119 12.66 -11.73 1.68
C LYS A 119 11.45 -11.78 0.74
N ILE A 120 11.25 -10.70 -0.01
CA ILE A 120 10.32 -10.70 -1.15
C ILE A 120 10.84 -11.80 -2.09
N PRO A 121 10.06 -12.82 -2.50
CA PRO A 121 10.49 -13.68 -3.59
C PRO A 121 10.71 -12.78 -4.80
N SER A 122 11.95 -12.69 -5.26
CA SER A 122 12.26 -12.13 -6.57
C SER A 122 11.64 -13.08 -7.60
N SER A 123 10.47 -12.73 -8.12
CA SER A 123 10.01 -13.26 -9.41
C SER A 123 10.85 -12.67 -10.53
#